data_AF-A0AAW1CHC2-F1
#
_entry.id   AF-A0AAW1CHC2-F1
#
_cell.length_a   1.000
_cell.length_b   1.000
_cell.length_c   1.000
_cell.angle_alpha   90.00
_cell.angle_beta   90.00
_cell.angle_gamma   90.00
#
_symmetry.space_group_name_H-M   'P 1'
#
loop_
_entity.id
_entity.type
_entity.pdbx_description
1 polymer ?
#
loop_
_entity_poly.entity_id
_entity_poly.type
_entity_poly.pdbx_seq_one_letter_code
_entity_poly.pdbx_strand_id
1 'polypeptide(L)'
;MDKFYEWCYNKLEGIGLGYASSLVDIYYYGYLIIVLPTPEDSHRSKGIEDRIRAFRQEEDLTIEDFPVERLFLLVTSSGFAPPDLGKFDFSRNRIEARKNLTLEPVLKRNGVKDRKYKTTVYKIYNKDKSQHVSVVLEAAPCLRTLRDSAQKNPLLDKFRLHIIKTFSERLKLILNEQKQCQNKCVIIFCDEGDQNYNLADDIWEKVKEFEALDYDGIRTGYKRRSHETNAIQTINPNNWYFKYFIEKMYYHLENRGLGYASAMVDNYFYGYLKLVLPDKGTDDMIGIRERIQHFVDDERDSSDVTEDRFPCRKLLLLVTASGYTPSDISEFSKDRIKIFKNLCEEPVISRNGVKRRTYRTTVYQILSRNKRDSYYGVIEGAPCLRQLHEAAKCNPVLKCLRLKIIKQFIFHLKERLKTEDCRNLCEIIFFDDDDLNINLADLILEKMSADN
;
A
#
# COMPACT_ATOMS: atom_id res chain seq x y z
N MET A 1 -31.44 13.40 4.29
CA MET A 1 -30.08 13.56 4.84
C MET A 1 -29.03 12.93 3.90
N ASP A 2 -29.29 11.76 3.33
CA ASP A 2 -28.33 11.02 2.48
C ASP A 2 -27.86 11.74 1.21
N LYS A 3 -28.77 12.41 0.48
CA LYS A 3 -28.43 13.09 -0.79
C LYS A 3 -27.38 14.20 -0.63
N PHE A 4 -27.35 14.88 0.51
CA PHE A 4 -26.34 15.92 0.76
C PHE A 4 -24.95 15.31 0.94
N TYR A 5 -24.84 14.22 1.71
CA TYR A 5 -23.56 13.54 1.90
C TYR A 5 -23.05 12.92 0.62
N GLU A 6 -23.93 12.29 -0.15
CA GLU A 6 -23.59 11.75 -1.46
C GLU A 6 -23.12 12.85 -2.42
N TRP A 7 -23.80 13.99 -2.45
CA TRP A 7 -23.35 15.15 -3.21
C TRP A 7 -21.97 15.66 -2.75
N CYS A 8 -21.75 15.81 -1.45
CA CYS A 8 -20.46 16.24 -0.91
C CYS A 8 -19.35 15.25 -1.26
N TYR A 9 -19.62 13.96 -1.10
CA TYR A 9 -18.67 12.89 -1.37
C TYR A 9 -18.27 12.88 -2.84
N ASN A 10 -19.24 12.88 -3.75
CA ASN A 10 -19.00 12.93 -5.19
C ASN A 10 -18.19 14.17 -5.60
N LYS A 11 -18.46 15.32 -4.97
CA LYS A 11 -17.68 16.54 -5.22
C LYS A 11 -16.23 16.44 -4.76
N LEU A 12 -15.97 15.87 -3.57
CA LEU A 12 -14.60 15.67 -3.09
C LEU A 12 -13.86 14.60 -3.90
N GLU A 13 -14.52 13.51 -4.30
CA GLU A 13 -13.93 12.50 -5.19
C GLU A 13 -13.56 13.10 -6.55
N GLY A 14 -14.44 13.94 -7.11
CA GLY A 14 -14.18 14.63 -8.37
C GLY A 14 -12.92 15.49 -8.36
N ILE A 15 -12.46 15.95 -7.20
CA ILE A 15 -11.23 16.75 -7.03
C ILE A 15 -10.08 15.99 -6.36
N GLY A 16 -10.24 14.69 -6.11
CA GLY A 16 -9.19 13.84 -5.55
C GLY A 16 -9.02 13.91 -4.03
N LEU A 17 -10.04 14.36 -3.28
CA LEU A 17 -10.01 14.46 -1.80
C LEU A 17 -10.88 13.42 -1.08
N GLY A 18 -11.53 12.53 -1.81
CA GLY A 18 -12.36 11.50 -1.21
C GLY A 18 -11.59 10.23 -0.82
N TYR A 19 -12.30 9.32 -0.15
CA TYR A 19 -11.77 8.05 0.33
C TYR A 19 -11.24 7.16 -0.82
N ALA A 20 -12.00 7.02 -1.91
CA ALA A 20 -11.61 6.20 -3.06
C ALA A 20 -10.35 6.76 -3.75
N SER A 21 -10.29 8.08 -3.93
CA SER A 21 -9.10 8.76 -4.46
C SER A 21 -7.84 8.45 -3.65
N SER A 22 -7.94 8.48 -2.32
CA SER A 22 -6.84 8.10 -1.44
C SER A 22 -6.41 6.64 -1.60
N LEU A 23 -7.36 5.69 -1.67
CA LEU A 23 -7.04 4.28 -1.91
C LEU A 23 -6.34 4.07 -3.26
N VAL A 24 -6.77 4.79 -4.30
CA VAL A 24 -6.15 4.75 -5.63
C VAL A 24 -4.72 5.25 -5.56
N ASP A 25 -4.48 6.41 -4.95
CA ASP A 25 -3.14 7.00 -4.84
C ASP A 25 -2.19 6.10 -4.03
N ILE A 26 -2.66 5.57 -2.90
CA ILE A 26 -1.89 4.62 -2.08
C ILE A 26 -1.51 3.38 -2.89
N TYR A 27 -2.46 2.81 -3.64
CA TYR A 27 -2.22 1.59 -4.39
C TYR A 27 -1.35 1.83 -5.63
N TYR A 28 -1.61 2.90 -6.38
CA TYR A 28 -0.84 3.22 -7.57
C TYR A 28 0.60 3.60 -7.23
N TYR A 29 0.82 4.64 -6.41
CA TYR A 29 2.16 5.14 -6.09
C TYR A 29 2.91 4.22 -5.11
N GLY A 30 2.19 3.46 -4.30
CA GLY A 30 2.77 2.56 -3.30
C GLY A 30 3.04 1.14 -3.78
N TYR A 31 2.49 0.76 -4.93
CA TYR A 31 2.61 -0.61 -5.43
C TYR A 31 2.68 -0.70 -6.95
N LEU A 32 1.66 -0.28 -7.70
CA LEU A 32 1.59 -0.56 -9.14
C LEU A 32 2.72 0.10 -9.95
N ILE A 33 3.09 1.33 -9.62
CA ILE A 33 4.21 2.01 -10.29
C ILE A 33 5.57 1.35 -10.02
N ILE A 34 5.64 0.46 -9.02
CA ILE A 34 6.85 -0.31 -8.67
C ILE A 34 6.87 -1.63 -9.44
N VAL A 35 5.74 -2.33 -9.50
CA VAL A 35 5.69 -3.72 -9.98
C VAL A 35 5.37 -3.82 -11.46
N LEU A 36 4.69 -2.83 -12.06
CA LEU A 36 4.27 -2.89 -13.45
C LEU A 36 5.40 -2.49 -14.43
N PRO A 37 5.96 -1.27 -14.36
CA PRO A 37 6.97 -0.84 -15.35
C PRO A 37 8.34 -1.46 -15.09
N THR A 38 9.10 -1.69 -16.16
CA THR A 38 10.56 -1.84 -16.08
C THR A 38 11.14 -0.42 -16.09
N PRO A 39 11.84 0.03 -15.03
CA PRO A 39 12.41 1.37 -15.02
C PRO A 39 13.52 1.48 -16.08
N GLU A 40 13.56 2.60 -16.81
CA GLU A 40 14.49 2.81 -17.94
C GLU A 40 15.96 2.63 -17.54
N ASP A 41 16.34 3.00 -16.31
CA ASP A 41 17.73 2.99 -15.82
C ASP A 41 18.06 1.81 -14.88
N SER A 42 17.21 0.78 -14.86
CA SER A 42 17.28 -0.27 -13.84
C SER A 42 17.75 -1.61 -14.41
N HIS A 43 19.05 -1.90 -14.22
CA HIS A 43 19.57 -3.27 -14.38
C HIS A 43 19.10 -4.23 -13.27
N ARG A 44 18.55 -3.72 -12.16
CA ARG A 44 18.30 -4.49 -10.92
C ARG A 44 16.82 -4.73 -10.58
N SER A 45 15.90 -4.00 -11.21
CA SER A 45 14.44 -4.15 -11.02
C SER A 45 13.78 -4.37 -12.38
N LYS A 46 13.04 -5.46 -12.48
CA LYS A 46 12.28 -5.87 -13.67
C LYS A 46 10.79 -5.58 -13.47
N GLY A 47 10.12 -5.10 -14.51
CA GLY A 47 8.68 -4.92 -14.53
C GLY A 47 7.93 -6.24 -14.62
N ILE A 48 6.60 -6.18 -14.63
CA ILE A 48 5.76 -7.39 -14.53
C ILE A 48 5.96 -8.35 -15.70
N GLU A 49 6.05 -7.83 -16.93
CA GLU A 49 6.23 -8.62 -18.16
C GLU A 49 7.56 -9.40 -18.12
N ASP A 50 8.66 -8.71 -17.81
CA ASP A 50 9.98 -9.33 -17.70
C ASP A 50 10.03 -10.39 -16.60
N ARG A 51 9.34 -10.16 -15.47
CA ARG A 51 9.25 -11.12 -14.37
C ARG A 51 8.45 -12.36 -14.77
N ILE A 52 7.38 -12.19 -15.54
CA ILE A 52 6.60 -13.31 -16.08
C ILE A 52 7.44 -14.13 -17.06
N ARG A 53 8.18 -13.48 -17.98
CA ARG A 53 9.06 -14.15 -18.93
C ARG A 53 10.15 -14.97 -18.23
N ALA A 54 10.78 -14.41 -17.19
CA ALA A 54 11.77 -15.11 -16.39
C ALA A 54 11.17 -16.32 -15.67
N PHE A 55 9.99 -16.14 -15.06
CA PHE A 55 9.27 -17.24 -14.40
C PHE A 55 8.89 -18.35 -15.38
N ARG A 56 8.46 -18.00 -16.59
CA ARG A 56 8.13 -18.96 -17.66
C ARG A 56 9.36 -19.81 -18.03
N GLN A 57 10.52 -19.18 -18.18
CA GLN A 57 11.77 -19.89 -18.47
C GLN A 57 12.22 -20.80 -17.32
N GLU A 58 12.10 -20.33 -16.08
CA GLU A 58 12.51 -21.08 -14.88
C GLU A 58 11.62 -22.32 -14.64
N GLU A 59 10.32 -22.21 -14.90
CA GLU A 59 9.35 -23.29 -14.69
C GLU A 59 9.09 -24.13 -15.94
N ASP A 60 9.90 -23.96 -17.01
CA ASP A 60 9.79 -24.66 -18.29
C ASP A 60 8.37 -24.63 -18.89
N LEU A 61 7.76 -23.43 -18.87
CA LEU A 61 6.41 -23.19 -19.36
C LEU A 61 6.44 -22.66 -20.79
N THR A 62 5.49 -23.08 -21.63
CA THR A 62 5.34 -22.52 -22.98
C THR A 62 4.55 -21.20 -22.98
N ILE A 63 4.41 -20.57 -24.14
CA ILE A 63 3.55 -19.39 -24.28
C ILE A 63 2.09 -19.79 -24.05
N GLU A 64 1.69 -20.98 -24.51
CA GLU A 64 0.34 -21.51 -24.32
C GLU A 64 0.03 -21.79 -22.84
N ASP A 65 1.02 -22.23 -22.06
CA ASP A 65 0.87 -22.42 -20.61
C ASP A 65 0.76 -21.10 -19.83
N PHE A 66 1.33 -20.01 -20.36
CA PHE A 66 1.32 -18.68 -19.73
C PHE A 66 1.15 -17.58 -20.79
N PRO A 67 -0.06 -17.45 -21.36
CA PRO A 67 -0.29 -16.66 -22.58
C PRO A 67 -0.30 -15.15 -22.35
N VAL A 68 -0.52 -14.71 -21.11
CA VAL A 68 -0.72 -13.28 -20.82
C VAL A 68 0.33 -12.75 -19.86
N GLU A 69 1.16 -11.82 -20.35
CA GLU A 69 2.22 -11.17 -19.58
C GLU A 69 1.71 -9.94 -18.79
N ARG A 70 0.56 -10.06 -18.10
CA ARG A 70 -0.10 -8.95 -17.38
C ARG A 70 -0.47 -9.33 -15.95
N LEU A 71 -0.60 -8.31 -15.10
CA LEU A 71 -1.20 -8.46 -13.77
C LEU A 71 -2.73 -8.48 -13.88
N PHE A 72 -3.37 -9.56 -13.44
CA PHE A 72 -4.81 -9.61 -13.23
C PHE A 72 -5.12 -9.12 -11.81
N LEU A 73 -5.80 -7.98 -11.72
CA LEU A 73 -6.20 -7.35 -10.47
C LEU A 73 -7.69 -7.58 -10.22
N LEU A 74 -7.99 -8.39 -9.22
CA LEU A 74 -9.34 -8.64 -8.76
C LEU A 74 -9.83 -7.50 -7.84
N VAL A 75 -11.00 -6.95 -8.18
CA VAL A 75 -11.74 -6.00 -7.35
C VAL A 75 -13.11 -6.58 -7.04
N THR A 76 -13.35 -6.90 -5.77
CA THR A 76 -14.60 -7.52 -5.34
C THR A 76 -15.58 -6.49 -4.78
N SER A 77 -16.87 -6.69 -5.04
CA SER A 77 -17.96 -5.83 -4.56
C SER A 77 -18.02 -5.71 -3.03
N SER A 78 -17.56 -6.73 -2.30
CA SER A 78 -17.46 -6.72 -0.83
C SER A 78 -16.19 -6.01 -0.32
N GLY A 79 -15.18 -5.85 -1.18
CA GLY A 79 -13.82 -5.45 -0.79
C GLY A 79 -13.03 -6.59 -0.12
N PHE A 80 -13.59 -7.81 -0.03
CA PHE A 80 -12.89 -8.97 0.49
C PHE A 80 -12.22 -9.77 -0.62
N ALA A 81 -11.03 -10.28 -0.34
CA ALA A 81 -10.52 -11.47 -0.99
C ALA A 81 -9.87 -12.39 0.06
N PRO A 82 -10.05 -13.71 -0.05
CA PRO A 82 -9.38 -14.67 0.81
C PRO A 82 -7.85 -14.63 0.59
N PRO A 83 -7.07 -15.13 1.57
CA PRO A 83 -5.63 -15.32 1.40
C PRO A 83 -5.22 -16.17 0.19
N ASP A 84 -6.08 -17.11 -0.19
CA ASP A 84 -5.94 -17.95 -1.36
C ASP A 84 -7.13 -17.73 -2.29
N LEU A 85 -6.88 -17.24 -3.51
CA LEU A 85 -7.96 -16.99 -4.47
C LEU A 85 -8.63 -18.27 -4.97
N GLY A 86 -8.02 -19.44 -4.78
CA GLY A 86 -8.70 -20.72 -4.99
C GLY A 86 -9.97 -20.86 -4.14
N LYS A 87 -10.06 -20.14 -3.01
CA LYS A 87 -11.25 -20.14 -2.14
C LYS A 87 -12.41 -19.31 -2.70
N PHE A 88 -12.22 -18.47 -3.72
CA PHE A 88 -13.34 -17.82 -4.41
C PHE A 88 -14.16 -18.81 -5.24
N ASP A 89 -13.50 -19.83 -5.77
CA ASP A 89 -14.11 -20.84 -6.61
C ASP A 89 -14.10 -22.21 -5.91
N PHE A 90 -14.27 -22.23 -4.58
CA PHE A 90 -14.10 -23.44 -3.78
C PHE A 90 -14.99 -24.60 -4.25
N SER A 91 -16.23 -24.32 -4.67
CA SER A 91 -17.17 -25.33 -5.15
C SER A 91 -16.75 -25.99 -6.46
N ARG A 92 -16.00 -25.28 -7.31
CA ARG A 92 -15.58 -25.80 -8.62
C ARG A 92 -14.10 -26.15 -8.67
N ASN A 93 -13.30 -25.62 -7.76
CA ASN A 93 -11.86 -25.87 -7.61
C ASN A 93 -11.10 -25.74 -8.95
N ARG A 94 -11.27 -24.61 -9.64
CA ARG A 94 -10.58 -24.30 -10.92
C ARG A 94 -9.49 -23.24 -10.80
N ILE A 95 -9.21 -22.76 -9.60
CA ILE A 95 -8.16 -21.76 -9.33
C ILE A 95 -7.22 -22.34 -8.30
N GLU A 96 -5.95 -22.50 -8.66
CA GLU A 96 -4.92 -23.10 -7.81
C GLU A 96 -3.68 -22.20 -7.76
N ALA A 97 -3.21 -21.87 -6.55
CA ALA A 97 -1.98 -21.12 -6.41
C ALA A 97 -0.76 -21.98 -6.84
N ARG A 98 0.07 -21.46 -7.74
CA ARG A 98 1.29 -22.14 -8.20
C ARG A 98 2.49 -21.76 -7.34
N LYS A 99 3.11 -20.61 -7.62
CA LYS A 99 4.29 -20.07 -6.95
C LYS A 99 4.29 -18.53 -7.04
N ASN A 100 5.16 -17.88 -6.29
CA ASN A 100 5.43 -16.46 -6.50
C ASN A 100 6.40 -16.26 -7.66
N LEU A 101 6.32 -15.11 -8.33
CA LEU A 101 7.34 -14.69 -9.31
C LEU A 101 8.70 -14.55 -8.61
N THR A 102 9.79 -14.99 -9.26
CA THR A 102 11.11 -15.14 -8.63
C THR A 102 11.96 -13.87 -8.62
N LEU A 103 11.79 -12.98 -9.59
CA LEU A 103 12.45 -11.67 -9.66
C LEU A 103 11.62 -10.57 -8.97
N GLU A 104 11.32 -10.74 -7.68
CA GLU A 104 10.56 -9.74 -6.90
C GLU A 104 11.32 -8.40 -6.80
N PRO A 105 10.68 -7.25 -7.05
CA PRO A 105 11.31 -5.96 -6.79
C PRO A 105 11.72 -5.87 -5.31
N VAL A 106 12.97 -5.43 -5.07
CA VAL A 106 13.52 -5.21 -3.73
C VAL A 106 13.99 -3.76 -3.64
N LEU A 107 13.34 -2.97 -2.79
CA LEU A 107 13.63 -1.55 -2.66
C LEU A 107 13.86 -1.14 -1.21
N LYS A 108 14.72 -0.13 -1.02
CA LYS A 108 14.69 0.68 0.20
C LYS A 108 13.54 1.69 0.08
N ARG A 109 12.64 1.77 1.06
CA ARG A 109 11.50 2.69 0.99
C ARG A 109 10.97 3.07 2.37
N ASN A 110 10.83 4.37 2.63
CA ASN A 110 10.30 4.94 3.87
C ASN A 110 11.04 4.46 5.11
N GLY A 111 12.37 4.35 5.00
CA GLY A 111 13.21 3.83 6.08
C GLY A 111 13.25 2.31 6.22
N VAL A 112 12.49 1.56 5.42
CA VAL A 112 12.56 0.09 5.43
C VAL A 112 13.56 -0.39 4.38
N LYS A 113 14.56 -1.16 4.81
CA LYS A 113 15.55 -1.81 3.96
C LYS A 113 15.01 -3.10 3.34
N ASP A 114 15.41 -3.38 2.10
CA ASP A 114 15.14 -4.62 1.37
C ASP A 114 13.66 -5.05 1.34
N ARG A 115 12.75 -4.09 1.14
CA ARG A 115 11.31 -4.34 1.05
C ARG A 115 10.99 -5.09 -0.24
N LYS A 116 10.40 -6.27 -0.12
CA LYS A 116 10.05 -7.17 -1.24
C LYS A 116 8.60 -6.98 -1.70
N TYR A 117 8.38 -7.01 -3.01
CA TYR A 117 7.05 -6.89 -3.62
C TYR A 117 6.68 -8.22 -4.30
N LYS A 118 6.01 -9.08 -3.52
CA LYS A 118 5.58 -10.40 -3.95
C LYS A 118 4.36 -10.33 -4.85
N THR A 119 4.29 -11.24 -5.81
CA THR A 119 3.11 -11.44 -6.65
C THR A 119 3.00 -12.94 -6.95
N THR A 120 1.78 -13.47 -6.94
CA THR A 120 1.53 -14.91 -7.03
C THR A 120 0.99 -15.29 -8.41
N VAL A 121 1.51 -16.37 -8.98
CA VAL A 121 1.02 -17.03 -10.19
C VAL A 121 -0.01 -18.07 -9.80
N TYR A 122 -1.15 -18.08 -10.50
CA TYR A 122 -2.23 -19.03 -10.33
C TYR A 122 -2.42 -19.84 -11.61
N LYS A 123 -2.74 -21.12 -11.46
CA LYS A 123 -3.30 -21.96 -12.53
C LYS A 123 -4.81 -21.77 -12.55
N ILE A 124 -5.34 -21.55 -13.76
CA ILE A 124 -6.76 -21.36 -14.00
C ILE A 124 -7.22 -22.46 -14.95
N TYR A 125 -7.98 -23.41 -14.42
CA TYR A 125 -8.48 -24.55 -15.17
C TYR A 125 -9.71 -24.16 -16.00
N ASN A 126 -9.85 -24.77 -17.18
CA ASN A 126 -11.07 -24.67 -17.99
C ASN A 126 -12.25 -25.43 -17.32
N LYS A 127 -13.43 -25.39 -17.93
CA LYS A 127 -14.69 -25.88 -17.30
C LYS A 127 -14.66 -27.36 -16.93
N ASP A 128 -14.07 -28.19 -17.77
CA ASP A 128 -13.90 -29.64 -17.60
C ASP A 128 -12.58 -30.01 -16.90
N LYS A 129 -11.73 -29.02 -16.60
CA LYS A 129 -10.39 -29.17 -16.00
C LYS A 129 -9.42 -30.01 -16.82
N SER A 130 -9.66 -30.16 -18.11
CA SER A 130 -8.74 -30.85 -19.03
C SER A 130 -7.50 -30.01 -19.34
N GLN A 131 -7.60 -28.68 -19.24
CA GLN A 131 -6.53 -27.74 -19.54
C GLN A 131 -6.48 -26.61 -18.51
N HIS A 132 -5.31 -25.96 -18.41
CA HIS A 132 -5.13 -24.78 -17.56
C HIS A 132 -4.21 -23.77 -18.22
N VAL A 133 -4.36 -22.51 -17.83
CA VAL A 133 -3.41 -21.43 -18.12
C VAL A 133 -2.87 -20.86 -16.82
N SER A 134 -1.64 -20.37 -16.86
CA SER A 134 -1.01 -19.64 -15.76
C SER A 134 -1.25 -18.14 -15.95
N VAL A 135 -1.61 -17.46 -14.87
CA VAL A 135 -1.76 -16.00 -14.83
C VAL A 135 -1.18 -15.42 -13.55
N VAL A 136 -0.70 -14.19 -13.59
CA VAL A 136 -0.42 -13.43 -12.37
C VAL A 136 -1.72 -12.85 -11.85
N LEU A 137 -2.15 -13.24 -10.65
CA LEU A 137 -3.46 -12.86 -10.11
C LEU A 137 -3.36 -12.46 -8.64
N GLU A 138 -3.95 -11.33 -8.29
CA GLU A 138 -4.11 -10.88 -6.91
C GLU A 138 -5.34 -9.99 -6.76
N ALA A 139 -5.81 -9.79 -5.53
CA ALA A 139 -6.85 -8.82 -5.23
C ALA A 139 -6.26 -7.55 -4.63
N ALA A 140 -6.90 -6.40 -4.85
CA ALA A 140 -6.43 -5.11 -4.33
C ALA A 140 -6.45 -5.10 -2.78
N PRO A 141 -5.29 -5.14 -2.08
CA PRO A 141 -5.27 -5.28 -0.63
C PRO A 141 -5.84 -4.07 0.11
N CYS A 142 -5.84 -2.90 -0.53
CA CYS A 142 -6.43 -1.68 0.01
C CYS A 142 -7.97 -1.73 0.13
N LEU A 143 -8.64 -2.63 -0.58
CA LEU A 143 -10.09 -2.81 -0.44
C LEU A 143 -10.45 -3.66 0.78
N ARG A 144 -9.53 -4.55 1.20
CA ARG A 144 -9.70 -5.32 2.45
C ARG A 144 -9.70 -4.40 3.66
N THR A 145 -8.83 -3.40 3.68
CA THR A 145 -8.76 -2.44 4.79
C THR A 145 -9.98 -1.53 4.83
N LEU A 146 -10.54 -1.15 3.68
CA LEU A 146 -11.85 -0.51 3.59
C LEU A 146 -12.94 -1.39 4.22
N ARG A 147 -13.02 -2.68 3.87
CA ARG A 147 -14.00 -3.61 4.48
C ARG A 147 -13.83 -3.68 6.00
N ASP A 148 -12.61 -3.85 6.48
CA ASP A 148 -12.32 -3.99 7.92
C ASP A 148 -12.66 -2.70 8.69
N SER A 149 -12.48 -1.52 8.07
CA SER A 149 -12.90 -0.25 8.67
C SER A 149 -14.42 -0.04 8.62
N ALA A 150 -15.05 -0.38 7.50
CA ALA A 150 -16.50 -0.26 7.30
C ALA A 150 -17.30 -1.06 8.33
N GLN A 151 -16.81 -2.23 8.75
CA GLN A 151 -17.42 -3.01 9.84
C GLN A 151 -17.59 -2.24 11.16
N LYS A 152 -16.80 -1.18 11.36
CA LYS A 152 -16.84 -0.34 12.57
C LYS A 152 -17.38 1.06 12.30
N ASN A 153 -17.75 1.38 11.06
CA ASN A 153 -18.26 2.68 10.65
C ASN A 153 -19.48 2.48 9.72
N PRO A 154 -20.71 2.55 10.25
CA PRO A 154 -21.93 2.32 9.48
C PRO A 154 -22.09 3.25 8.27
N LEU A 155 -21.60 4.49 8.36
CA LEU A 155 -21.66 5.42 7.23
C LEU A 155 -20.66 5.01 6.14
N LEU A 156 -19.44 4.62 6.51
CA LEU A 156 -18.46 4.10 5.56
C LEU A 156 -18.96 2.83 4.88
N ASP A 157 -19.61 1.92 5.62
CA ASP A 157 -20.21 0.71 5.03
C ASP A 157 -21.31 1.02 4.02
N LYS A 158 -22.16 2.02 4.31
CA LYS A 158 -23.17 2.50 3.36
C LYS A 158 -22.56 3.00 2.04
N PHE A 159 -21.40 3.64 2.09
CA PHE A 159 -20.68 4.13 0.91
C PHE A 159 -19.73 3.09 0.28
N ARG A 160 -19.52 1.93 0.91
CA ARG A 160 -18.45 0.99 0.56
C ARG A 160 -18.49 0.54 -0.90
N LEU A 161 -19.66 0.12 -1.40
CA LEU A 161 -19.77 -0.32 -2.81
C LEU A 161 -19.49 0.82 -3.79
N HIS A 162 -19.95 2.03 -3.46
CA HIS A 162 -19.69 3.22 -4.27
C HIS A 162 -18.19 3.55 -4.27
N ILE A 163 -17.52 3.54 -3.11
CA ILE A 163 -16.06 3.69 -2.97
C ILE A 163 -15.31 2.67 -3.85
N ILE A 164 -15.72 1.39 -3.81
CA ILE A 164 -15.08 0.32 -4.59
C ILE A 164 -15.23 0.58 -6.10
N LYS A 165 -16.43 0.94 -6.57
CA LYS A 165 -16.67 1.24 -7.99
C LYS A 165 -15.83 2.44 -8.44
N THR A 166 -15.84 3.53 -7.67
CA THR A 166 -15.02 4.71 -7.93
C THR A 166 -13.52 4.39 -7.91
N PHE A 167 -13.06 3.54 -6.99
CA PHE A 167 -11.68 3.05 -6.97
C PHE A 167 -11.32 2.33 -8.28
N SER A 168 -12.15 1.39 -8.74
CA SER A 168 -11.91 0.68 -10.00
C SER A 168 -11.86 1.60 -11.21
N GLU A 169 -12.80 2.54 -11.32
CA GLU A 169 -12.89 3.49 -12.44
C GLU A 169 -11.68 4.43 -12.48
N ARG A 170 -11.34 5.04 -11.34
CA ARG A 170 -10.21 5.97 -11.24
C ARG A 170 -8.87 5.25 -11.43
N LEU A 171 -8.74 4.03 -10.91
CA LEU A 171 -7.52 3.25 -11.12
C LEU A 171 -7.32 2.90 -12.60
N LYS A 172 -8.39 2.50 -13.31
CA LYS A 172 -8.36 2.30 -14.76
C LYS A 172 -7.93 3.57 -15.49
N LEU A 173 -8.46 4.73 -15.09
CA LEU A 173 -8.08 6.02 -15.67
C LEU A 173 -6.58 6.29 -15.53
N ILE A 174 -6.04 6.21 -14.31
CA ILE A 174 -4.61 6.45 -14.06
C ILE A 174 -3.73 5.47 -14.84
N LEU A 175 -4.08 4.18 -14.85
CA LEU A 175 -3.31 3.18 -15.60
C LEU A 175 -3.28 3.45 -17.11
N ASN A 176 -4.37 3.98 -17.68
CA ASN A 176 -4.46 4.32 -19.10
C ASN A 176 -3.73 5.62 -19.46
N GLU A 177 -3.61 6.57 -18.52
CA GLU A 177 -2.91 7.83 -18.73
C GLU A 177 -1.39 7.67 -18.66
N GLN A 178 -0.92 6.70 -17.88
CA GLN A 178 0.48 6.48 -17.57
C GLN A 178 1.08 5.50 -18.56
N LYS A 179 1.75 6.02 -19.61
CA LYS A 179 2.34 5.23 -20.71
C LYS A 179 3.12 3.99 -20.24
N GLN A 180 3.90 4.13 -19.19
CA GLN A 180 4.74 3.04 -18.64
C GLN A 180 3.94 1.90 -17.98
N CYS A 181 2.69 2.14 -17.59
CA CYS A 181 1.78 1.17 -16.96
C CYS A 181 0.67 0.67 -17.91
N GLN A 182 0.47 1.35 -19.04
CA GLN A 182 -0.61 1.04 -19.97
C GLN A 182 -0.50 -0.41 -20.45
N ASN A 183 -1.63 -1.12 -20.48
CA ASN A 183 -1.74 -2.53 -20.89
C ASN A 183 -1.00 -3.55 -20.01
N LYS A 184 -0.40 -3.16 -18.87
CA LYS A 184 0.32 -4.10 -17.99
C LYS A 184 -0.53 -4.68 -16.86
N CYS A 185 -1.73 -4.16 -16.66
CA CYS A 185 -2.67 -4.58 -15.63
C CYS A 185 -4.09 -4.67 -16.19
N VAL A 186 -4.81 -5.70 -15.80
CA VAL A 186 -6.20 -5.99 -16.19
C VAL A 186 -7.04 -6.00 -14.93
N ILE A 187 -8.04 -5.13 -14.84
CA ILE A 187 -8.91 -5.04 -13.67
C ILE A 187 -10.18 -5.86 -13.92
N ILE A 188 -10.38 -6.90 -13.12
CA ILE A 188 -11.59 -7.74 -13.12
C ILE A 188 -12.46 -7.32 -11.93
N PHE A 189 -13.68 -6.86 -12.22
CA PHE A 189 -14.66 -6.54 -11.19
C PHE A 189 -15.54 -7.76 -10.92
N CYS A 190 -15.49 -8.26 -9.70
CA CYS A 190 -16.26 -9.40 -9.22
C CYS A 190 -17.46 -8.90 -8.43
N ASP A 191 -18.65 -9.01 -9.01
CA ASP A 191 -19.90 -8.78 -8.30
C ASP A 191 -20.33 -10.05 -7.56
N GLU A 192 -20.05 -10.08 -6.25
CA GLU A 192 -20.37 -11.24 -5.40
C GLU A 192 -21.88 -11.38 -5.14
N GLY A 193 -22.69 -10.41 -5.57
CA GLY A 193 -24.15 -10.52 -5.55
C GLY A 193 -24.70 -11.40 -6.68
N ASP A 194 -23.92 -11.64 -7.74
CA ASP A 194 -24.33 -12.50 -8.85
C ASP A 194 -24.02 -13.97 -8.55
N GLN A 195 -25.08 -14.76 -8.37
CA GLN A 195 -24.98 -16.19 -8.05
C GLN A 195 -24.37 -17.01 -9.20
N ASN A 196 -24.37 -16.48 -10.43
CA ASN A 196 -23.77 -17.12 -11.60
C ASN A 196 -22.31 -16.70 -11.81
N TYR A 197 -21.79 -15.78 -11.00
CA TYR A 197 -20.43 -15.28 -11.14
C TYR A 197 -19.40 -16.41 -11.06
N ASN A 198 -18.44 -16.41 -11.99
CA ASN A 198 -17.35 -17.36 -12.04
C ASN A 198 -16.04 -16.68 -12.45
N LEU A 199 -15.18 -16.45 -11.46
CA LEU A 199 -13.88 -15.80 -11.68
C LEU A 199 -13.00 -16.55 -12.69
N ALA A 200 -13.02 -17.88 -12.71
CA ALA A 200 -12.21 -18.64 -13.65
C ALA A 200 -12.69 -18.40 -15.10
N ASP A 201 -14.00 -18.34 -15.33
CA ASP A 201 -14.56 -18.06 -16.65
C ASP A 201 -14.22 -16.63 -17.12
N ASP A 202 -14.37 -15.62 -16.26
CA ASP A 202 -13.95 -14.23 -16.55
C ASP A 202 -12.46 -14.15 -16.94
N ILE A 203 -11.59 -14.87 -16.22
CA ILE A 203 -10.15 -14.89 -16.53
C ILE A 203 -9.92 -15.55 -17.90
N TRP A 204 -10.58 -16.67 -18.19
CA TRP A 204 -10.48 -17.34 -19.49
C TRP A 204 -10.96 -16.45 -20.65
N GLU A 205 -12.05 -15.72 -20.47
CA GLU A 205 -12.53 -14.75 -21.47
C GLU A 205 -11.47 -13.68 -21.73
N LYS A 206 -10.88 -13.13 -20.68
CA LYS A 206 -9.80 -12.13 -20.81
C LYS A 206 -8.54 -12.68 -21.45
N VAL A 207 -8.15 -13.93 -21.14
CA VAL A 207 -7.01 -14.59 -21.79
C VAL A 207 -7.25 -14.70 -23.29
N LYS A 208 -8.42 -15.20 -23.70
CA LYS A 208 -8.78 -15.32 -25.13
C LYS A 208 -8.84 -13.99 -25.85
N GLU A 209 -9.33 -12.94 -25.19
CA GLU A 209 -9.31 -11.58 -25.73
C GLU A 209 -7.88 -11.12 -26.05
N PHE A 210 -6.90 -11.43 -25.18
CA PHE A 210 -5.50 -11.05 -25.43
C PHE A 210 -4.83 -11.91 -26.49
N GLU A 211 -5.07 -13.21 -26.50
CA GLU A 211 -4.56 -14.10 -27.55
C GLU A 211 -5.03 -13.66 -28.94
N ALA A 212 -6.31 -13.28 -29.07
CA ALA A 212 -6.85 -12.76 -30.33
C ALA A 212 -6.19 -11.44 -30.76
N LEU A 213 -5.91 -10.53 -29.81
CA LEU A 213 -5.25 -9.25 -30.09
C LEU A 213 -3.79 -9.40 -30.53
N ASP A 214 -3.07 -10.37 -29.96
CA ASP A 214 -1.68 -10.65 -30.32
C ASP A 214 -1.58 -11.37 -31.69
N TYR A 215 -2.59 -12.17 -32.06
CA TYR A 215 -2.69 -12.81 -33.38
C TYR A 215 -2.99 -11.82 -34.53
N ASP A 216 -3.83 -10.81 -34.29
CA ASP A 216 -4.27 -9.88 -35.33
C ASP A 216 -3.29 -8.73 -35.62
N GLY A 217 -2.14 -8.65 -34.94
CA GLY A 217 -1.07 -7.68 -35.26
C GLY A 217 -1.48 -6.20 -35.17
N ILE A 218 -2.60 -5.86 -34.53
CA ILE A 218 -3.16 -4.50 -34.52
C ILE A 218 -3.06 -3.90 -33.12
N ARG A 219 -2.20 -2.88 -33.01
CA ARG A 219 -2.29 -1.82 -31.99
C ARG A 219 -3.67 -1.16 -32.05
N THR A 220 -4.64 -1.66 -31.29
CA THR A 220 -5.86 -0.90 -31.03
C THR A 220 -5.58 0.08 -29.90
N GLY A 221 -5.29 1.32 -30.31
CA GLY A 221 -5.32 2.46 -29.41
C GLY A 221 -6.73 2.62 -28.85
N TYR A 222 -6.90 2.33 -27.56
CA TYR A 222 -8.09 2.71 -26.83
C TYR A 222 -8.35 4.21 -27.05
N LYS A 223 -9.50 4.54 -27.65
CA LYS A 223 -9.92 5.93 -27.89
C LYS A 223 -9.96 6.67 -26.54
N ARG A 224 -9.15 7.72 -26.43
CA ARG A 224 -9.13 8.68 -25.33
C ARG A 224 -10.54 9.27 -25.11
N ARG A 225 -11.11 9.04 -23.92
CA ARG A 225 -11.99 10.01 -23.26
C ARG A 225 -11.20 10.70 -22.16
N SER A 226 -10.44 11.72 -22.52
CA SER A 226 -9.65 12.56 -21.60
C SER A 226 -10.46 13.79 -21.17
N HIS A 227 -11.57 13.60 -20.45
CA HIS A 227 -12.41 14.73 -20.02
C HIS A 227 -12.35 15.03 -18.52
N GLU A 228 -11.85 14.12 -17.68
CA GLU A 228 -11.84 14.35 -16.22
C GLU A 228 -10.50 14.90 -15.68
N THR A 229 -9.36 14.53 -16.26
CA THR A 229 -8.04 15.00 -15.80
C THR A 229 -7.80 16.49 -16.06
N ASN A 230 -8.39 17.04 -17.14
CA ASN A 230 -8.34 18.47 -17.44
C ASN A 230 -9.16 19.31 -16.44
N ALA A 231 -10.17 18.73 -15.79
CA ALA A 231 -11.01 19.47 -14.85
C ALA A 231 -10.29 19.77 -13.53
N ILE A 232 -9.41 18.89 -13.04
CA ILE A 232 -8.68 19.12 -11.78
C ILE A 232 -7.53 20.11 -11.97
N GLN A 233 -6.85 20.06 -13.12
CA GLN A 233 -5.75 20.98 -13.44
C GLN A 233 -6.21 22.43 -13.67
N THR A 234 -7.49 22.65 -13.99
CA THR A 234 -8.08 23.98 -14.21
C THR A 234 -8.66 24.61 -12.95
N ILE A 235 -8.71 23.88 -11.83
CA ILE A 235 -9.12 24.44 -10.54
C ILE A 235 -8.04 25.40 -10.06
N ASN A 236 -8.42 26.64 -9.73
CA ASN A 236 -7.56 27.57 -9.00
C ASN A 236 -7.78 27.36 -7.48
N PRO A 237 -6.97 26.55 -6.79
CA PRO A 237 -7.15 26.27 -5.35
C PRO A 237 -6.90 27.49 -4.46
N ASN A 238 -6.34 28.58 -5.02
CA ASN A 238 -6.06 29.81 -4.30
C ASN A 238 -7.25 30.79 -4.29
N ASN A 239 -8.35 30.49 -4.97
CA ASN A 239 -9.59 31.24 -4.81
C ASN A 239 -10.12 31.05 -3.38
N TRP A 240 -10.23 32.15 -2.62
CA TRP A 240 -10.56 32.12 -1.20
C TRP A 240 -11.92 31.45 -0.90
N TYR A 241 -12.93 31.68 -1.75
CA TYR A 241 -14.27 31.13 -1.59
C TYR A 241 -14.26 29.62 -1.85
N PHE A 242 -13.59 29.21 -2.93
CA PHE A 242 -13.38 27.80 -3.24
C PHE A 242 -12.63 27.08 -2.10
N LYS A 243 -11.52 27.67 -1.63
CA LYS A 243 -10.70 27.13 -0.55
C LYS A 243 -11.51 26.95 0.74
N TYR A 244 -12.23 27.98 1.17
CA TYR A 244 -13.04 27.90 2.39
C TYR A 244 -14.12 26.82 2.29
N PHE A 245 -14.87 26.79 1.18
CA PHE A 245 -15.96 25.84 0.99
C PHE A 245 -15.47 24.38 0.90
N ILE A 246 -14.45 24.12 0.08
CA ILE A 246 -13.86 22.78 -0.06
C ILE A 246 -13.24 22.31 1.25
N GLU A 247 -12.54 23.17 1.99
CA GLU A 247 -11.98 22.81 3.29
C GLU A 247 -13.07 22.42 4.29
N LYS A 248 -14.17 23.17 4.37
CA LYS A 248 -15.29 22.84 5.26
C LYS A 248 -15.93 21.50 4.87
N MET A 249 -16.15 21.26 3.58
CA MET A 249 -16.64 19.97 3.09
C MET A 249 -15.68 18.82 3.41
N TYR A 250 -14.38 19.02 3.17
CA TYR A 250 -13.34 18.07 3.48
C TYR A 250 -13.38 17.68 4.96
N TYR A 251 -13.31 18.64 5.88
CA TYR A 251 -13.39 18.34 7.32
C TYR A 251 -14.69 17.64 7.71
N HIS A 252 -15.82 18.02 7.09
CA HIS A 252 -17.11 17.40 7.40
C HIS A 252 -17.16 15.92 7.03
N LEU A 253 -16.56 15.53 5.89
CA LEU A 253 -16.47 14.13 5.47
C LEU A 253 -15.34 13.37 6.19
N GLU A 254 -14.20 14.02 6.42
CA GLU A 254 -13.05 13.48 7.15
C GLU A 254 -13.45 13.07 8.57
N ASN A 255 -14.16 13.93 9.30
CA ASN A 255 -14.66 13.63 10.66
C ASN A 255 -15.65 12.45 10.71
N ARG A 256 -16.13 11.98 9.55
CA ARG A 256 -17.04 10.83 9.43
C ARG A 256 -16.37 9.59 8.86
N GLY A 257 -15.07 9.62 8.63
CA GLY A 257 -14.34 8.49 8.06
C GLY A 257 -14.47 8.35 6.54
N LEU A 258 -14.92 9.39 5.83
CA LEU A 258 -15.12 9.37 4.36
C LEU A 258 -14.09 10.23 3.61
N GLY A 259 -13.12 10.82 4.33
CA GLY A 259 -12.11 11.71 3.76
C GLY A 259 -10.83 10.97 3.34
N TYR A 260 -9.96 11.72 2.65
CA TYR A 260 -8.68 11.24 2.17
C TYR A 260 -7.78 10.69 3.29
N ALA A 261 -7.69 11.38 4.44
CA ALA A 261 -6.80 10.98 5.53
C ALA A 261 -7.31 9.72 6.24
N SER A 262 -8.62 9.58 6.41
CA SER A 262 -9.29 8.41 6.97
C SER A 262 -8.94 7.16 6.18
N ALA A 263 -9.00 7.23 4.84
CA ALA A 263 -8.58 6.14 3.97
C ALA A 263 -7.10 5.77 4.14
N MET A 264 -6.20 6.75 4.29
CA MET A 264 -4.78 6.50 4.55
C MET A 264 -4.57 5.79 5.89
N VAL A 265 -5.26 6.25 6.93
CA VAL A 265 -5.16 5.70 8.28
C VAL A 265 -5.70 4.28 8.31
N ASP A 266 -6.87 4.05 7.72
CA ASP A 266 -7.50 2.72 7.68
C ASP A 266 -6.64 1.74 6.87
N ASN A 267 -6.07 2.19 5.75
CA ASN A 267 -5.15 1.40 4.97
C ASN A 267 -3.88 1.03 5.76
N TYR A 268 -3.24 2.01 6.39
CA TYR A 268 -2.00 1.79 7.12
C TYR A 268 -2.23 0.96 8.40
N PHE A 269 -3.30 1.25 9.13
CA PHE A 269 -3.62 0.56 10.37
C PHE A 269 -4.01 -0.91 10.13
N TYR A 270 -5.01 -1.19 9.29
CA TYR A 270 -5.47 -2.57 9.06
C TYR A 270 -4.58 -3.36 8.10
N GLY A 271 -3.88 -2.67 7.19
CA GLY A 271 -2.99 -3.27 6.20
C GLY A 271 -1.58 -3.51 6.70
N TYR A 272 -1.15 -2.84 7.77
CA TYR A 272 0.21 -2.92 8.30
C TYR A 272 0.27 -2.99 9.83
N LEU A 273 -0.09 -1.92 10.55
CA LEU A 273 0.18 -1.82 11.99
C LEU A 273 -0.48 -2.92 12.81
N LYS A 274 -1.74 -3.25 12.53
CA LYS A 274 -2.48 -4.34 13.20
C LYS A 274 -1.90 -5.74 12.91
N LEU A 275 -0.96 -5.84 11.97
CA LEU A 275 -0.30 -7.08 11.61
C LEU A 275 1.07 -7.21 12.27
N VAL A 276 1.77 -6.10 12.48
CA VAL A 276 3.17 -6.08 12.90
C VAL A 276 3.38 -5.65 14.35
N LEU A 277 2.44 -4.90 14.93
CA LEU A 277 2.56 -4.40 16.29
C LEU A 277 2.13 -5.44 17.35
N PRO A 278 0.87 -5.93 17.34
CA PRO A 278 0.39 -6.80 18.40
C PRO A 278 1.03 -8.19 18.33
N ASP A 279 1.27 -8.77 19.51
CA ASP A 279 1.46 -10.21 19.62
C ASP A 279 0.11 -10.91 19.48
N LYS A 280 0.06 -12.00 18.71
CA LYS A 280 -1.13 -12.82 18.52
C LYS A 280 -1.04 -14.19 19.19
N GLY A 281 0.00 -14.43 19.97
CA GLY A 281 0.20 -15.67 20.72
C GLY A 281 0.47 -16.88 19.83
N THR A 282 1.08 -16.66 18.66
CA THR A 282 1.50 -17.72 17.74
C THR A 282 2.92 -17.45 17.27
N ASP A 283 3.73 -18.50 17.10
CA ASP A 283 5.14 -18.41 16.69
C ASP A 283 5.35 -17.60 15.40
N ASP A 284 4.38 -17.60 14.48
CA ASP A 284 4.47 -16.86 13.20
C ASP A 284 4.04 -15.37 13.30
N MET A 285 3.50 -14.92 14.43
CA MET A 285 2.92 -13.57 14.62
C MET A 285 3.35 -12.96 15.96
N ILE A 286 4.66 -13.00 16.19
CA ILE A 286 5.31 -12.38 17.34
C ILE A 286 5.19 -10.85 17.25
N GLY A 287 4.79 -10.21 18.34
CA GLY A 287 4.59 -8.76 18.42
C GLY A 287 5.89 -7.97 18.38
N ILE A 288 5.80 -6.66 18.12
CA ILE A 288 6.98 -5.81 17.96
C ILE A 288 7.90 -5.76 19.19
N ARG A 289 7.33 -5.85 20.40
CA ARG A 289 8.11 -5.81 21.66
C ARG A 289 9.00 -7.03 21.80
N GLU A 290 8.40 -8.20 21.63
CA GLU A 290 9.09 -9.49 21.71
C GLU A 290 10.16 -9.59 20.61
N ARG A 291 9.84 -9.17 19.37
CA ARG A 291 10.82 -9.11 18.28
C ARG A 291 12.00 -8.18 18.58
N ILE A 292 11.77 -7.05 19.25
CA ILE A 292 12.87 -6.19 19.70
C ILE A 292 13.68 -6.89 20.79
N GLN A 293 13.03 -7.61 21.71
CA GLN A 293 13.75 -8.37 22.74
C GLN A 293 14.66 -9.43 22.13
N HIS A 294 14.13 -10.28 21.25
CA HIS A 294 14.92 -11.30 20.54
C HIS A 294 16.06 -10.67 19.74
N PHE A 295 15.82 -9.52 19.09
CA PHE A 295 16.88 -8.80 18.39
C PHE A 295 18.00 -8.34 19.33
N VAL A 296 17.67 -7.84 20.52
CA VAL A 296 18.69 -7.43 21.52
C VAL A 296 19.45 -8.64 22.03
N ASP A 297 18.77 -9.77 22.28
CA ASP A 297 19.40 -11.00 22.75
C ASP A 297 20.36 -11.60 21.71
N ASP A 298 19.94 -11.64 20.44
CA ASP A 298 20.75 -12.14 19.31
C ASP A 298 22.01 -11.29 19.04
N GLU A 299 21.92 -9.98 19.24
CA GLU A 299 23.00 -9.03 18.94
C GLU A 299 23.94 -8.79 20.13
N ARG A 300 23.61 -9.31 21.32
CA ARG A 300 24.32 -9.08 22.58
C ARG A 300 25.79 -9.52 22.57
N ASP A 301 26.07 -10.65 21.91
CA ASP A 301 27.43 -11.22 21.86
C ASP A 301 28.23 -10.73 20.65
N SER A 302 27.56 -10.13 19.65
CA SER A 302 28.17 -9.79 18.36
C SER A 302 28.28 -8.28 18.09
N SER A 303 27.71 -7.44 18.96
CA SER A 303 27.68 -5.99 18.80
C SER A 303 27.54 -5.25 20.14
N ASP A 304 27.62 -3.91 20.12
CA ASP A 304 27.35 -3.05 21.30
C ASP A 304 25.84 -2.85 21.58
N VAL A 305 24.97 -3.71 21.02
CA VAL A 305 23.52 -3.65 21.28
C VAL A 305 23.23 -4.31 22.62
N THR A 306 22.89 -3.50 23.60
CA THR A 306 22.47 -3.94 24.94
C THR A 306 21.12 -3.34 25.31
N GLU A 307 20.52 -3.85 26.38
CA GLU A 307 19.25 -3.35 26.93
C GLU A 307 19.24 -1.83 27.16
N ASP A 308 20.28 -1.30 27.79
CA ASP A 308 20.43 0.13 28.05
C ASP A 308 20.65 0.97 26.78
N ARG A 309 21.14 0.36 25.70
CA ARG A 309 21.31 1.00 24.39
C ARG A 309 20.08 0.86 23.50
N PHE A 310 19.06 0.09 23.89
CA PHE A 310 17.78 -0.04 23.16
C PHE A 310 16.57 0.33 24.04
N PRO A 311 16.49 1.58 24.54
CA PRO A 311 15.52 1.96 25.56
C PRO A 311 14.04 1.93 25.10
N CYS A 312 13.76 2.07 23.80
CA CYS A 312 12.39 2.12 23.29
C CYS A 312 11.95 0.80 22.64
N ARG A 313 10.98 0.13 23.24
CA ARG A 313 10.36 -1.12 22.73
C ARG A 313 9.13 -0.88 21.86
N LYS A 314 9.13 0.19 21.05
CA LYS A 314 8.00 0.59 20.19
C LYS A 314 8.48 0.86 18.77
N LEU A 315 7.54 0.89 17.83
CA LEU A 315 7.77 1.49 16.52
C LEU A 315 7.81 3.02 16.67
N LEU A 316 8.91 3.66 16.27
CA LEU A 316 8.98 5.11 16.10
C LEU A 316 8.55 5.46 14.67
N LEU A 317 7.33 5.99 14.54
CA LEU A 317 6.76 6.38 13.26
C LEU A 317 7.06 7.85 12.94
N LEU A 318 7.90 8.07 11.93
CA LEU A 318 8.23 9.40 11.44
C LEU A 318 7.12 9.94 10.53
N VAL A 319 6.71 11.17 10.82
CA VAL A 319 5.73 11.93 10.03
C VAL A 319 6.28 13.33 9.77
N THR A 320 6.51 13.66 8.51
CA THR A 320 7.03 14.96 8.09
C THR A 320 5.91 15.92 7.66
N ALA A 321 6.13 17.23 7.79
CA ALA A 321 5.19 18.26 7.32
C ALA A 321 4.98 18.21 5.80
N SER A 322 6.00 17.82 5.03
CA SER A 322 5.89 17.62 3.58
C SER A 322 5.23 16.29 3.18
N GLY A 323 5.09 15.34 4.12
CA GLY A 323 4.68 13.95 3.87
C GLY A 323 5.75 13.09 3.20
N TYR A 324 6.92 13.65 2.87
CA TYR A 324 8.02 12.90 2.30
C TYR A 324 8.82 12.15 3.37
N THR A 325 9.10 10.88 3.13
CA THR A 325 10.13 10.14 3.85
C THR A 325 11.11 9.56 2.83
N PRO A 326 12.42 9.80 3.00
CA PRO A 326 13.44 9.22 2.15
C PRO A 326 13.41 7.69 2.18
N SER A 327 14.13 7.09 1.24
CA SER A 327 14.26 5.64 1.19
C SER A 327 15.10 5.13 2.37
N ASP A 328 16.09 5.90 2.81
CA ASP A 328 16.93 5.66 3.99
C ASP A 328 16.78 6.84 4.97
N ILE A 329 16.40 6.59 6.22
CA ILE A 329 16.19 7.66 7.22
C ILE A 329 17.49 8.39 7.55
N SER A 330 18.67 7.78 7.31
CA SER A 330 19.96 8.46 7.44
C SER A 330 20.09 9.69 6.55
N GLU A 331 19.28 9.82 5.49
CA GLU A 331 19.26 11.03 4.65
C GLU A 331 18.83 12.28 5.43
N PHE A 332 18.02 12.14 6.49
CA PHE A 332 17.66 13.26 7.37
C PHE A 332 18.78 13.65 8.34
N SER A 333 19.74 12.75 8.63
CA SER A 333 20.88 13.04 9.49
C SER A 333 22.04 12.09 9.19
N LYS A 334 22.85 12.47 8.20
CA LYS A 334 23.89 11.60 7.61
C LYS A 334 24.98 11.18 8.61
N ASP A 335 25.18 11.95 9.66
CA ASP A 335 26.29 11.77 10.60
C ASP A 335 25.86 11.13 11.92
N ARG A 336 24.56 11.06 12.23
CA ARG A 336 24.06 10.55 13.51
C ARG A 336 23.00 9.46 13.39
N ILE A 337 22.37 9.26 12.24
CA ILE A 337 21.42 8.15 12.04
C ILE A 337 21.99 7.23 10.97
N LYS A 338 22.06 5.94 11.26
CA LYS A 338 22.56 4.91 10.33
C LYS A 338 21.67 3.69 10.37
N ILE A 339 21.44 3.05 9.22
CA ILE A 339 20.83 1.72 9.20
C ILE A 339 21.77 0.76 9.92
N PHE A 340 21.22 -0.01 10.86
CA PHE A 340 21.93 -1.08 11.53
C PHE A 340 21.60 -2.43 10.87
N LYS A 341 20.41 -2.96 11.10
CA LYS A 341 19.95 -4.26 10.56
C LYS A 341 18.42 -4.29 10.41
N ASN A 342 17.89 -5.30 9.73
CA ASN A 342 16.45 -5.57 9.81
C ASN A 342 16.14 -6.23 11.15
N LEU A 343 14.98 -5.90 11.72
CA LEU A 343 14.46 -6.56 12.90
C LEU A 343 14.20 -8.04 12.60
N CYS A 344 14.53 -8.94 13.53
CA CYS A 344 14.33 -10.38 13.37
C CYS A 344 12.84 -10.75 13.22
N GLU A 345 12.59 -12.02 12.84
CA GLU A 345 11.25 -12.65 12.86
C GLU A 345 10.17 -11.83 12.13
N GLU A 346 10.45 -11.51 10.87
CA GLU A 346 9.52 -10.76 10.02
C GLU A 346 8.17 -11.52 9.89
N PRO A 347 7.01 -10.91 10.23
CA PRO A 347 5.72 -11.56 10.07
C PRO A 347 5.49 -12.01 8.62
N VAL A 348 5.03 -13.25 8.43
CA VAL A 348 4.75 -13.85 7.12
C VAL A 348 3.26 -14.12 6.97
N ILE A 349 2.56 -13.32 6.17
CA ILE A 349 1.10 -13.40 6.04
C ILE A 349 0.72 -13.63 4.57
N SER A 350 -0.15 -14.61 4.31
CA SER A 350 -0.84 -14.70 3.03
C SER A 350 -2.13 -13.88 3.08
N ARG A 351 -2.37 -13.02 2.08
CA ARG A 351 -3.57 -12.18 2.05
C ARG A 351 -3.88 -11.71 0.63
N ASN A 352 -5.18 -11.58 0.32
CA ASN A 352 -5.65 -11.03 -0.96
C ASN A 352 -5.05 -11.73 -2.18
N GLY A 353 -4.85 -13.04 -2.10
CA GLY A 353 -4.22 -13.83 -3.15
C GLY A 353 -2.69 -13.78 -3.21
N VAL A 354 -2.03 -12.93 -2.42
CA VAL A 354 -0.57 -12.89 -2.36
C VAL A 354 -0.08 -13.84 -1.27
N LYS A 355 0.75 -14.83 -1.67
CA LYS A 355 1.26 -15.87 -0.77
C LYS A 355 2.52 -15.43 -0.04
N ARG A 356 2.57 -15.70 1.27
CA ARG A 356 3.75 -15.55 2.13
C ARG A 356 4.40 -14.16 2.04
N ARG A 357 3.60 -13.10 2.13
CA ARG A 357 4.10 -11.73 2.16
C ARG A 357 4.83 -11.46 3.47
N THR A 358 6.04 -10.91 3.38
CA THR A 358 6.86 -10.55 4.54
C THR A 358 6.67 -9.09 4.93
N TYR A 359 6.63 -8.81 6.23
CA TYR A 359 6.49 -7.47 6.79
C TYR A 359 7.79 -7.06 7.47
N ARG A 360 8.60 -6.29 6.75
CA ARG A 360 9.94 -5.90 7.18
C ARG A 360 9.94 -4.58 7.91
N THR A 361 10.84 -4.53 8.89
CA THR A 361 11.09 -3.36 9.73
C THR A 361 12.58 -3.23 9.97
N THR A 362 13.07 -2.01 10.08
CA THR A 362 14.51 -1.71 10.15
C THR A 362 14.88 -1.09 11.49
N VAL A 363 15.95 -1.60 12.09
CA VAL A 363 16.61 -1.04 13.27
C VAL A 363 17.66 -0.03 12.80
N TYR A 364 17.62 1.15 13.40
CA TYR A 364 18.57 2.23 13.18
C TYR A 364 19.46 2.40 14.39
N GLN A 365 20.73 2.72 14.15
CA GLN A 365 21.65 3.23 15.15
C GLN A 365 21.58 4.77 15.16
N ILE A 366 21.43 5.35 16.34
CA ILE A 366 21.30 6.79 16.56
C ILE A 366 22.41 7.24 17.52
N LEU A 367 23.28 8.13 17.06
CA LEU A 367 24.36 8.68 17.87
C LEU A 367 23.87 9.86 18.71
N SER A 368 24.31 9.88 19.97
CA SER A 368 24.23 11.04 20.87
C SER A 368 24.87 12.30 20.28
N ARG A 369 24.58 13.47 20.87
CA ARG A 369 25.12 14.77 20.40
C ARG A 369 26.65 14.80 20.38
N ASN A 370 27.30 14.18 21.37
CA ASN A 370 28.75 14.09 21.46
C ASN A 370 29.34 12.93 20.63
N LYS A 371 28.48 12.12 20.00
CA LYS A 371 28.82 10.94 19.20
C LYS A 371 29.62 9.86 19.95
N ARG A 372 29.57 9.86 21.29
CA ARG A 372 30.24 8.86 22.13
C ARG A 372 29.34 7.67 22.43
N ASP A 373 28.06 7.96 22.61
CA ASP A 373 27.03 6.97 22.89
C ASP A 373 26.18 6.69 21.64
N SER A 374 25.83 5.43 21.41
CA SER A 374 24.88 5.01 20.38
C SER A 374 23.68 4.31 20.99
N TYR A 375 22.51 4.59 20.43
CA TYR A 375 21.24 3.98 20.80
C TYR A 375 20.62 3.29 19.58
N TYR A 376 19.75 2.32 19.82
CA TYR A 376 19.12 1.52 18.78
C TYR A 376 17.61 1.61 18.89
N GLY A 377 16.95 1.81 17.75
CA GLY A 377 15.50 1.97 17.69
C GLY A 377 14.91 1.44 16.41
N VAL A 378 13.66 0.99 16.50
CA VAL A 378 12.86 0.59 15.34
C VAL A 378 12.19 1.84 14.77
N ILE A 379 12.59 2.24 13.55
CA ILE A 379 12.15 3.52 12.96
C ILE A 379 11.67 3.33 11.53
N GLU A 380 10.49 3.88 11.21
CA GLU A 380 9.93 3.87 9.86
C GLU A 380 9.17 5.17 9.56
N GLY A 381 9.04 5.52 8.29
CA GLY A 381 8.03 6.51 7.85
C GLY A 381 6.73 5.82 7.41
N ALA A 382 5.60 6.52 7.53
CA ALA A 382 4.33 5.97 7.06
C ALA A 382 4.27 5.98 5.51
N PRO A 383 4.19 4.82 4.83
CA PRO A 383 4.23 4.78 3.38
C PRO A 383 3.13 5.61 2.70
N CYS A 384 1.93 5.60 3.26
CA CYS A 384 0.78 6.37 2.78
C CYS A 384 1.06 7.87 2.65
N LEU A 385 1.89 8.45 3.52
CA LEU A 385 2.24 9.86 3.43
C LEU A 385 3.15 10.14 2.23
N ARG A 386 4.10 9.24 1.94
CA ARG A 386 4.89 9.34 0.72
C ARG A 386 4.02 9.20 -0.53
N GLN A 387 3.00 8.35 -0.51
CA GLN A 387 2.04 8.27 -1.62
C GLN A 387 1.23 9.57 -1.80
N LEU A 388 0.76 10.17 -0.71
CA LEU A 388 0.15 11.51 -0.72
C LEU A 388 1.12 12.55 -1.30
N HIS A 389 2.39 12.51 -0.91
CA HIS A 389 3.42 13.42 -1.41
C HIS A 389 3.59 13.29 -2.94
N GLU A 390 3.63 12.07 -3.48
CA GLU A 390 3.69 11.84 -4.92
C GLU A 390 2.41 12.29 -5.65
N ALA A 391 1.23 11.95 -5.12
CA ALA A 391 -0.05 12.38 -5.69
C ALA A 391 -0.19 13.92 -5.72
N ALA A 392 0.29 14.59 -4.68
CA ALA A 392 0.29 16.06 -4.58
C ALA A 392 1.19 16.75 -5.62
N LYS A 393 2.14 16.05 -6.27
CA LYS A 393 2.91 16.62 -7.39
C LYS A 393 2.03 16.85 -8.62
N CYS A 394 1.00 16.02 -8.80
CA CYS A 394 0.11 16.06 -9.96
C CYS A 394 -1.28 16.64 -9.64
N ASN A 395 -1.66 16.73 -8.36
CA ASN A 395 -2.94 17.29 -7.93
C ASN A 395 -2.74 18.59 -7.11
N PRO A 396 -3.09 19.77 -7.66
CA PRO A 396 -2.88 21.05 -6.99
C PRO A 396 -3.74 21.23 -5.72
N VAL A 397 -4.90 20.56 -5.63
CA VAL A 397 -5.76 20.58 -4.44
C VAL A 397 -5.10 19.81 -3.31
N LEU A 398 -4.57 18.61 -3.58
CA LEU A 398 -3.78 17.84 -2.60
C LEU A 398 -2.55 18.63 -2.16
N LYS A 399 -1.83 19.27 -3.09
CA LYS A 399 -0.69 20.14 -2.76
C LYS A 399 -1.06 21.25 -1.78
N CYS A 400 -2.21 21.91 -1.99
CA CYS A 400 -2.70 23.00 -1.15
C CYS A 400 -3.11 22.51 0.26
N LEU A 401 -3.74 21.34 0.35
CA LEU A 401 -4.30 20.81 1.61
C LEU A 401 -3.39 19.80 2.32
N ARG A 402 -2.23 19.46 1.76
CA ARG A 402 -1.33 18.39 2.23
C ARG A 402 -1.09 18.42 3.74
N LEU A 403 -0.67 19.55 4.30
CA LEU A 403 -0.40 19.65 5.74
C LEU A 403 -1.65 19.42 6.61
N LYS A 404 -2.83 19.82 6.13
CA LYS A 404 -4.11 19.57 6.82
C LYS A 404 -4.45 18.09 6.80
N ILE A 405 -4.28 17.43 5.65
CA ILE A 405 -4.47 15.98 5.48
C ILE A 405 -3.51 15.22 6.41
N ILE A 406 -2.23 15.63 6.50
CA ILE A 406 -1.24 15.02 7.39
C ILE A 406 -1.63 15.17 8.87
N LYS A 407 -2.09 16.36 9.29
CA LYS A 407 -2.57 16.58 10.66
C LYS A 407 -3.78 15.69 10.99
N GLN A 408 -4.71 15.53 10.05
CA GLN A 408 -5.84 14.61 10.21
C GLN A 408 -5.40 13.15 10.23
N PHE A 409 -4.42 12.76 9.41
CA PHE A 409 -3.81 11.44 9.45
C PHE A 409 -3.24 11.13 10.84
N ILE A 410 -2.45 12.03 11.42
CA ILE A 410 -1.89 11.86 12.77
C ILE A 410 -3.00 11.73 13.81
N PHE A 411 -4.00 12.62 13.75
CA PHE A 411 -5.12 12.61 14.68
C PHE A 411 -5.87 11.26 14.66
N HIS A 412 -6.32 10.83 13.48
CA HIS A 412 -7.06 9.58 13.31
C HIS A 412 -6.20 8.36 13.62
N LEU A 413 -4.90 8.37 13.27
CA LEU A 413 -4.00 7.27 13.58
C LEU A 413 -3.83 7.11 15.10
N LYS A 414 -3.69 8.21 15.85
CA LYS A 414 -3.65 8.17 17.32
C LYS A 414 -4.92 7.54 17.89
N GLU A 415 -6.10 7.85 17.35
CA GLU A 415 -7.34 7.20 17.78
C GLU A 415 -7.34 5.69 17.49
N ARG A 416 -6.86 5.24 16.33
CA ARG A 416 -6.77 3.81 16.00
C ARG A 416 -5.78 3.06 16.90
N LEU A 417 -4.67 3.71 17.27
CA LEU A 417 -3.65 3.15 18.15
C LEU A 417 -4.09 3.01 19.62
N LYS A 418 -5.22 3.60 20.03
CA LYS A 418 -5.79 3.41 21.39
C LYS A 418 -6.45 2.05 21.62
N THR A 419 -6.63 1.25 20.55
CA THR A 419 -7.15 -0.12 20.63
C THR A 419 -6.28 -0.99 21.53
N GLU A 420 -6.90 -1.96 22.22
CA GLU A 420 -6.25 -2.79 23.24
C GLU A 420 -4.95 -3.44 22.72
N ASP A 421 -5.04 -4.10 21.56
CA ASP A 421 -3.90 -4.84 20.98
C ASP A 421 -2.75 -3.95 20.50
N CYS A 422 -2.99 -2.67 20.20
CA CYS A 422 -1.98 -1.76 19.61
C CYS A 422 -1.54 -0.63 20.54
N ARG A 423 -2.14 -0.53 21.73
CA ARG A 423 -1.88 0.55 22.68
C ARG A 423 -0.42 0.52 23.11
N ASN A 424 0.21 1.68 23.05
CA ASN A 424 1.59 1.86 23.54
C ASN A 424 2.65 1.00 22.79
N LEU A 425 2.37 0.60 21.53
CA LEU A 425 3.30 -0.13 20.66
C LEU A 425 3.90 0.72 19.54
N CYS A 426 3.41 1.95 19.37
CA CYS A 426 3.86 2.88 18.34
C CYS A 426 3.85 4.31 18.89
N GLU A 427 4.94 5.05 18.68
CA GLU A 427 5.08 6.46 19.02
C GLU A 427 5.25 7.29 17.74
N ILE A 428 4.47 8.34 17.59
CA ILE A 428 4.46 9.19 16.38
C ILE A 428 5.36 10.39 16.61
N ILE A 429 6.38 10.54 15.77
CA ILE A 429 7.30 11.70 15.76
C ILE A 429 6.93 12.58 14.58
N PHE A 430 6.27 13.71 14.86
CA PHE A 430 5.96 14.73 13.86
C PHE A 430 7.01 15.84 13.88
N PHE A 431 7.52 16.22 12.71
CA PHE A 431 8.42 17.36 12.58
C PHE A 431 8.27 18.06 11.22
N ASP A 432 8.72 19.31 11.17
CA ASP A 432 8.82 20.07 9.93
C ASP A 432 10.15 19.77 9.25
N ASP A 433 10.12 19.07 8.12
CA ASP A 433 11.32 18.67 7.39
C ASP A 433 11.95 19.79 6.56
N ASP A 434 11.30 20.97 6.52
CA ASP A 434 11.87 22.20 5.96
C ASP A 434 12.55 23.09 7.04
N ASP A 435 12.36 22.80 8.34
CA ASP A 435 12.99 23.55 9.43
C ASP A 435 14.41 23.04 9.73
N LEU A 436 15.41 23.81 9.28
CA LEU A 436 16.83 23.51 9.46
C LEU A 436 17.28 23.47 10.94
N ASN A 437 16.49 23.99 11.87
CA ASN A 437 16.80 23.94 13.30
C ASN A 437 16.44 22.58 13.93
N ILE A 438 15.63 21.77 13.24
CA ILE A 438 15.22 20.47 13.75
C ILE A 438 16.33 19.44 13.50
N ASN A 439 16.87 18.89 14.59
CA ASN A 439 17.75 17.73 14.52
C ASN A 439 16.94 16.45 14.81
N LEU A 440 16.69 15.64 13.78
CA LEU A 440 15.88 14.42 13.91
C LEU A 440 16.47 13.41 14.91
N ALA A 441 17.81 13.29 15.00
CA ALA A 441 18.44 12.38 15.95
C ALA A 441 18.14 12.78 17.40
N ASP A 442 18.13 14.09 17.69
CA ASP A 442 17.76 14.59 19.02
C ASP A 442 16.28 14.32 19.34
N LEU A 443 15.38 14.55 18.40
CA LEU A 443 13.95 14.26 18.59
C LEU A 443 13.70 12.77 18.86
N ILE A 444 14.40 11.89 18.13
CA ILE A 444 14.32 10.44 18.36
C ILE A 444 14.81 10.09 19.76
N LEU A 445 16.00 10.56 20.16
CA LEU A 445 16.59 10.25 21.47
C LEU A 445 15.75 10.79 22.64
N GLU A 446 15.15 11.98 22.50
CA GLU A 446 14.22 12.53 23.49
C GLU A 446 13.01 11.60 23.67
N LYS A 447 12.43 11.14 22.57
CA LYS A 447 11.27 10.24 22.59
C LYS A 447 11.59 8.87 23.16
N MET A 448 12.78 8.34 22.87
CA MET A 448 13.23 7.08 23.43
C MET A 448 13.50 7.16 24.93
N SER A 449 13.95 8.32 25.42
CA SER A 449 14.25 8.54 26.85
C SER A 449 12.99 8.73 27.68
N ALA A 450 11.90 9.24 27.09
CA ALA A 450 10.62 9.45 27.76
C ALA A 450 9.82 8.15 28.01
N ASP A 451 10.25 7.03 27.44
CA ASP A 451 9.62 5.72 27.56
C ASP A 451 10.19 4.86 28.70
N ASN A 452 11.24 5.33 29.38
CA ASN A 452 11.87 4.69 30.54
C ASN A 452 11.16 5.02 31.87
#